data_AF-A0A1V5ZFY2-F1
#
_entry.id   AF-A0A1V5ZFY2-F1
#
_cell.length_a   1.000
_cell.length_b   1.000
_cell.length_c   1.000
_cell.angle_alpha   90.00
_cell.angle_beta   90.00
_cell.angle_gamma   90.00
#
_symmetry.space_group_name_H-M   'P 1'
#
loop_
_entity.id
_entity.type
_entity.pdbx_description
1 polymer ?
#
loop_
_entity_poly.entity_id
_entity_poly.type
_entity_poly.pdbx_seq_one_letter_code
_entity_poly.pdbx_strand_id
1 'polypeptide(L)'
;MEEIGEGAEHFRGKMIEVIETNQDVQLYLVDKEPLILEKDGVLFPSLRGAVNCPFPQKRIVVDMGAVPYVVNGADIMRPGVVDVTPDVVAGKPVQIVDERHGKPLALGIALFDAADLLAQEKGKVARTWHHVGDDIWNLEF
;
A
#
# COMPACT_ATOMS: atom_id res chain seq x y z
N MET A 1 -3.16 -10.65 -9.98
CA MET A 1 -2.83 -9.28 -9.58
C MET A 1 -1.91 -8.68 -10.62
N GLU A 2 -2.47 -7.95 -11.59
CA GLU A 2 -1.67 -7.24 -12.62
C GLU A 2 -0.81 -6.13 -12.00
N GLU A 3 -1.26 -5.56 -10.88
CA GLU A 3 -0.63 -4.41 -10.22
C GLU A 3 0.78 -4.69 -9.66
N ILE A 4 1.15 -5.94 -9.35
CA ILE A 4 2.48 -6.27 -8.77
C ILE A 4 3.32 -7.21 -9.64
N GLY A 5 2.87 -7.54 -10.86
CA GLY A 5 3.59 -8.39 -11.81
C GLY A 5 4.05 -9.72 -11.20
N GLU A 6 5.35 -10.01 -11.30
CA GLU A 6 5.98 -11.25 -10.78
C GLU A 6 5.77 -11.46 -9.27
N GLY A 7 5.56 -10.39 -8.50
CA GLY A 7 5.26 -10.48 -7.06
C GLY A 7 3.95 -11.22 -6.75
N ALA A 8 3.06 -11.37 -7.73
CA ALA A 8 1.78 -12.07 -7.57
C ALA A 8 1.94 -13.56 -7.21
N GLU A 9 3.08 -14.19 -7.52
CA GLU A 9 3.33 -15.60 -7.19
C GLU A 9 3.32 -15.85 -5.67
N HIS A 10 3.66 -14.84 -4.86
CA HIS A 10 3.65 -14.94 -3.39
C HIS A 10 2.25 -14.99 -2.77
N PHE A 11 1.20 -14.73 -3.57
CA PHE A 11 -0.18 -14.58 -3.11
C PHE A 11 -1.09 -15.68 -3.66
N ARG A 12 -0.59 -16.93 -3.70
CA ARG A 12 -1.35 -18.12 -4.13
C ARG A 12 -1.68 -19.00 -2.92
N GLY A 13 -2.90 -19.52 -2.85
CA GLY A 13 -3.33 -20.46 -1.80
C GLY A 13 -4.38 -21.46 -2.27
N LYS A 14 -4.73 -22.41 -1.40
CA LYS A 14 -5.67 -23.50 -1.72
C LYS A 14 -7.12 -23.12 -1.42
N MET A 15 -7.33 -22.26 -0.42
CA MET A 15 -8.65 -21.72 -0.09
C MET A 15 -8.63 -20.19 -0.11
N ILE A 16 -9.70 -19.61 -0.63
CA ILE A 16 -9.93 -18.17 -0.70
C ILE A 16 -11.29 -17.88 -0.05
N GLU A 17 -11.30 -17.06 0.98
CA GLU A 17 -12.49 -16.53 1.65
C GLU A 17 -12.57 -15.03 1.40
N VAL A 18 -13.78 -14.48 1.28
CA VAL A 18 -14.00 -13.05 1.03
C VAL A 18 -14.77 -12.46 2.20
N ILE A 19 -14.25 -11.38 2.77
CA ILE A 19 -14.90 -10.58 3.79
C ILE A 19 -15.26 -9.24 3.16
N GLU A 20 -16.56 -8.95 3.07
CA GLU A 20 -17.05 -7.61 2.75
C GLU A 20 -16.94 -6.73 3.99
N THR A 21 -16.30 -5.58 3.84
CA THR A 21 -16.21 -4.58 4.91
C THR A 21 -17.22 -3.48 4.69
N ASN A 22 -17.55 -2.74 5.76
CA ASN A 22 -18.46 -1.61 5.71
C ASN A 22 -17.87 -0.36 4.98
N GLN A 23 -16.65 -0.45 4.45
CA GLN A 23 -15.88 0.67 3.91
C GLN A 23 -15.67 0.59 2.39
N ASP A 24 -16.57 -0.08 1.65
CA ASP A 24 -16.45 -0.32 0.20
C ASP A 24 -15.13 -1.01 -0.20
N VAL A 25 -14.64 -1.88 0.69
CA VAL A 25 -13.42 -2.67 0.52
C VAL A 25 -13.75 -4.14 0.76
N GLN A 26 -13.17 -5.02 -0.05
CA GLN A 26 -13.25 -6.46 0.14
C GLN A 26 -11.88 -7.00 0.52
N LEU A 27 -11.82 -7.81 1.58
CA LEU A 27 -10.61 -8.46 2.03
C LEU A 27 -10.66 -9.94 1.67
N TYR A 28 -9.62 -10.40 0.99
CA TYR A 28 -9.49 -11.77 0.52
C TYR A 28 -8.50 -12.50 1.41
N LEU A 29 -9.02 -13.49 2.13
CA LEU A 29 -8.24 -14.35 3.00
C LEU A 29 -7.76 -15.54 2.19
N VAL A 30 -6.45 -15.66 2.04
CA VAL A 30 -5.78 -16.78 1.37
C VAL A 30 -5.21 -17.67 2.46
N ASP A 31 -5.74 -18.89 2.57
CA ASP A 31 -5.38 -19.82 3.64
C ASP A 31 -5.50 -19.20 5.06
N LYS A 32 -6.58 -18.43 5.29
CA LYS A 32 -6.92 -17.66 6.51
C LYS A 32 -6.09 -16.41 6.80
N GLU A 33 -5.13 -16.08 5.93
CA GLU A 33 -4.36 -14.86 6.04
C GLU A 33 -4.95 -13.78 5.10
N PRO A 34 -5.17 -12.54 5.56
CA PRO A 34 -5.80 -11.49 4.76
C PRO A 34 -4.79 -10.90 3.77
N LEU A 35 -4.43 -11.65 2.73
CA LEU A 35 -3.29 -11.27 1.90
C LEU A 35 -3.64 -10.23 0.82
N ILE A 36 -4.89 -10.19 0.37
CA ILE A 36 -5.31 -9.38 -0.78
C ILE A 36 -6.48 -8.49 -0.38
N LEU A 37 -6.52 -7.30 -0.95
CA LEU A 37 -7.57 -6.32 -0.77
C LEU A 37 -8.05 -5.82 -2.13
N GLU A 38 -9.36 -5.69 -2.28
CA GLU A 38 -9.99 -5.05 -3.42
C GLU A 38 -10.69 -3.76 -3.02
N LYS A 39 -10.43 -2.70 -3.77
CA LYS A 39 -11.14 -1.43 -3.65
C LYS A 39 -11.41 -0.87 -5.04
N ASP A 40 -12.63 -0.44 -5.29
CA ASP A 40 -13.06 0.13 -6.58
C ASP A 40 -12.70 -0.75 -7.80
N GLY A 41 -12.77 -2.09 -7.64
CA GLY A 41 -12.40 -3.07 -8.68
C GLY A 41 -10.90 -3.30 -8.87
N VAL A 42 -10.05 -2.68 -8.04
CA VAL A 42 -8.59 -2.84 -8.09
C VAL A 42 -8.13 -3.77 -6.98
N LEU A 43 -7.50 -4.89 -7.36
CA LEU A 43 -6.87 -5.85 -6.45
C LEU A 43 -5.41 -5.47 -6.17
N PHE A 44 -5.06 -5.42 -4.89
CA PHE A 44 -3.71 -5.16 -4.42
C PHE A 44 -3.40 -5.99 -3.17
N PRO A 45 -2.14 -6.29 -2.84
CA PRO A 45 -1.81 -6.83 -1.52
C PRO A 45 -2.40 -5.94 -0.42
N SER A 46 -3.06 -6.55 0.56
CA SER A 46 -3.45 -5.81 1.77
C SER A 46 -2.19 -5.32 2.50
N LEU A 47 -2.33 -4.43 3.49
CA LEU A 47 -1.15 -4.00 4.25
C LEU A 47 -0.54 -5.16 5.05
N ARG A 48 -1.37 -6.04 5.64
CA ARG A 48 -0.92 -7.27 6.29
C ARG A 48 -0.27 -8.22 5.28
N GLY A 49 -0.82 -8.32 4.07
CA GLY A 49 -0.26 -9.08 2.96
C GLY A 49 1.12 -8.56 2.53
N ALA A 50 1.30 -7.23 2.42
CA ALA A 50 2.57 -6.60 2.10
C ALA A 50 3.63 -6.82 3.19
N VAL A 51 3.21 -6.86 4.47
CA VAL A 51 4.10 -7.15 5.60
C VAL A 51 4.51 -8.63 5.61
N ASN A 52 3.56 -9.55 5.42
CA ASN A 52 3.79 -11.00 5.49
C ASN A 52 4.48 -11.55 4.23
N CYS A 53 4.24 -10.92 3.08
CA CYS A 53 4.79 -11.30 1.78
C CYS A 53 5.42 -10.06 1.11
N PRO A 54 6.61 -9.61 1.56
CA PRO A 54 7.24 -8.41 1.03
C PRO A 54 7.52 -8.51 -0.47
N PHE A 55 7.15 -7.46 -1.20
CA PHE A 55 7.40 -7.31 -2.64
C PHE A 55 8.03 -5.94 -2.95
N PRO A 56 8.97 -5.84 -3.91
CA PRO A 56 9.72 -4.60 -4.17
C PRO A 56 8.97 -3.55 -4.99
N GLN A 57 7.88 -3.90 -5.64
CA GLN A 57 7.13 -3.04 -6.57
C GLN A 57 6.27 -1.98 -5.86
N LYS A 58 5.89 -0.94 -6.60
CA LYS A 58 4.90 0.08 -6.20
C LYS A 58 5.21 0.80 -4.88
N ARG A 59 6.47 1.10 -4.59
CA ARG A 59 6.91 1.71 -3.33
C ARG A 59 7.07 3.23 -3.45
N ILE A 60 6.52 3.94 -2.47
CA ILE A 60 6.94 5.31 -2.12
C ILE A 60 7.70 5.20 -0.79
N VAL A 61 8.98 5.58 -0.79
CA VAL A 61 9.85 5.50 0.38
C VAL A 61 9.83 6.85 1.09
N VAL A 62 9.51 6.85 2.38
CA VAL A 62 9.46 8.05 3.21
C VAL A 62 10.58 8.09 4.24
N ASP A 63 11.02 9.31 4.57
CA ASP A 63 11.99 9.52 5.65
C ASP A 63 11.40 9.16 7.02
N MET A 64 12.29 8.97 8.00
CA MET A 64 11.88 8.63 9.36
C MET A 64 11.06 9.73 10.07
N GLY A 65 11.14 10.99 9.64
CA GLY A 65 10.36 12.11 10.18
C GLY A 65 8.90 12.10 9.73
N ALA A 66 8.62 11.54 8.56
CA ALA A 66 7.27 11.36 8.03
C ALA A 66 6.52 10.19 8.69
N VAL A 67 7.23 9.16 9.15
CA VAL A 67 6.65 7.92 9.70
C VAL A 67 5.53 8.14 10.72
N PRO A 68 5.66 8.99 11.76
CA PRO A 68 4.59 9.21 12.73
C PRO A 68 3.29 9.75 12.11
N TYR A 69 3.38 10.50 11.02
CA TYR A 69 2.21 11.03 10.33
C TYR A 69 1.54 9.96 9.47
N VAL A 70 2.34 9.15 8.76
CA VAL A 70 1.85 8.07 7.90
C VAL A 70 1.07 7.03 8.70
N VAL A 71 1.61 6.59 9.85
CA VAL A 71 0.94 5.61 10.71
C VAL A 71 -0.32 6.16 11.40
N ASN A 72 -0.51 7.48 11.38
CA ASN A 72 -1.72 8.15 11.84
C ASN A 72 -2.68 8.49 10.68
N GLY A 73 -2.46 7.92 9.50
CA GLY A 73 -3.35 8.04 8.35
C GLY A 73 -3.20 9.34 7.55
N ALA A 74 -2.14 10.12 7.78
CA ALA A 74 -1.89 11.31 6.98
C ALA A 74 -1.57 10.94 5.53
N ASP A 75 -1.97 11.82 4.61
CA ASP A 75 -1.55 11.74 3.21
C ASP A 75 -0.04 11.96 3.06
N ILE A 76 0.52 11.43 1.98
CA ILE A 76 1.96 11.52 1.72
C ILE A 76 2.27 12.83 1.04
N MET A 77 3.17 13.59 1.67
CA MET A 77 3.61 14.89 1.19
C MET A 77 5.02 14.77 0.61
N ARG A 78 5.26 15.42 -0.54
CA ARG A 78 6.53 15.38 -1.27
C ARG A 78 7.78 15.60 -0.41
N PRO A 79 7.82 16.53 0.56
CA PRO A 79 9.01 16.76 1.38
C PRO A 79 9.46 15.54 2.19
N GLY A 80 8.53 14.65 2.55
CA GLY A 80 8.83 13.43 3.30
C GLY A 80 9.20 12.24 2.44
N VAL A 81 9.20 12.36 1.11
CA VAL A 81 9.55 11.27 0.19
C VAL A 81 11.03 11.34 -0.19
N VAL A 82 11.73 10.23 0.04
CA VAL A 82 13.16 10.10 -0.25
C VAL A 82 13.43 9.28 -1.51
N ASP A 83 12.55 8.36 -1.88
CA ASP A 83 12.68 7.54 -3.09
C ASP A 83 11.32 7.01 -3.57
N VAL A 84 11.24 6.57 -4.81
CA VAL A 84 10.05 5.96 -5.42
C VAL A 84 10.44 4.94 -6.47
N THR A 85 9.74 3.81 -6.53
CA THR A 85 10.04 2.81 -7.56
C THR A 85 9.48 3.25 -8.93
N PRO A 86 10.17 2.96 -10.04
CA PRO A 86 9.79 3.47 -11.36
C PRO A 86 8.42 3.01 -11.87
N ASP A 87 7.89 1.92 -11.29
CA ASP A 87 6.60 1.33 -11.64
C ASP A 87 5.41 1.99 -10.94
N VAL A 88 5.63 3.03 -10.11
CA VAL A 88 4.55 3.86 -9.55
C VAL A 88 3.88 4.68 -10.66
N VAL A 89 2.55 4.55 -10.73
CA VAL A 89 1.70 5.18 -11.75
C VAL A 89 0.59 5.97 -11.09
N ALA A 90 0.27 7.15 -11.61
CA ALA A 90 -0.81 8.00 -11.12
C ALA A 90 -2.15 7.24 -11.13
N GLY A 91 -2.91 7.39 -10.04
CA GLY A 91 -4.20 6.72 -9.85
C GLY A 91 -4.11 5.24 -9.48
N LYS A 92 -2.91 4.66 -9.36
CA LYS A 92 -2.72 3.26 -9.00
C LYS A 92 -2.31 3.08 -7.53
N PRO A 93 -2.61 1.90 -6.94
CA PRO A 93 -2.23 1.60 -5.57
C PRO A 93 -0.71 1.50 -5.40
N VAL A 94 -0.25 1.96 -4.23
CA VAL A 94 1.14 1.95 -3.81
C VAL A 94 1.27 1.58 -2.34
N GLN A 95 2.40 0.97 -1.97
CA GLN A 95 2.80 0.81 -0.59
C GLN A 95 3.72 1.97 -0.18
N ILE A 96 3.51 2.47 1.03
CA ILE A 96 4.33 3.52 1.63
C ILE A 96 5.22 2.82 2.65
N VAL A 97 6.54 2.96 2.47
CA VAL A 97 7.53 2.22 3.26
C VAL A 97 8.53 3.18 3.92
N ASP A 98 9.07 2.81 5.08
CA ASP A 98 10.14 3.59 5.71
C ASP A 98 11.50 3.39 5.04
N GLU A 99 12.33 4.42 4.99
CA GLU A 99 13.67 4.37 4.37
C GLU A 99 14.66 3.43 5.07
N ARG A 100 14.46 3.13 6.36
CA ARG A 100 15.45 2.42 7.17
C ARG A 100 15.32 0.90 7.06
N HIS A 101 14.08 0.41 7.03
CA HIS A 101 13.74 -1.00 7.06
C HIS A 101 12.90 -1.43 5.86
N GLY A 102 12.34 -0.49 5.09
CA GLY A 102 11.44 -0.80 4.00
C GLY A 102 10.14 -1.46 4.45
N LYS A 103 9.70 -1.24 5.70
CA LYS A 103 8.47 -1.82 6.21
C LYS A 103 7.26 -1.08 5.64
N PRO A 104 6.26 -1.79 5.09
CA PRO A 104 4.99 -1.19 4.73
C PRO A 104 4.31 -0.57 5.95
N LEU A 105 3.99 0.71 5.86
CA LEU A 105 3.32 1.50 6.90
C LEU A 105 1.88 1.83 6.53
N ALA A 106 1.63 2.01 5.22
CA ALA A 106 0.35 2.35 4.67
C ALA A 106 0.23 1.90 3.21
N LEU A 107 -1.00 1.82 2.74
CA LEU A 107 -1.36 1.77 1.33
C LEU A 107 -1.98 3.10 0.93
N GLY A 108 -1.64 3.53 -0.27
CA GLY A 108 -2.12 4.78 -0.84
C GLY A 108 -2.48 4.64 -2.31
N ILE A 109 -3.04 5.72 -2.86
CA ILE A 109 -3.17 5.92 -4.30
C ILE A 109 -2.20 7.02 -4.70
N ALA A 110 -1.28 6.71 -5.62
CA ALA A 110 -0.34 7.70 -6.14
C ALA A 110 -1.09 8.79 -6.93
N LEU A 111 -0.65 10.04 -6.80
CA LEU A 111 -1.23 11.18 -7.53
C LEU A 111 -0.46 11.50 -8.81
N PHE A 112 0.76 10.96 -8.94
CA PHE A 112 1.66 11.20 -10.04
C PHE A 112 2.40 9.90 -10.40
N ASP A 113 2.87 9.81 -11.64
CA ASP A 113 3.84 8.79 -12.03
C ASP A 113 5.17 9.03 -11.30
N ALA A 114 6.00 7.99 -11.17
CA ALA A 114 7.26 8.05 -10.43
C ALA A 114 8.15 9.26 -10.81
N ALA A 115 8.32 9.51 -12.11
CA ALA A 115 9.14 10.61 -12.61
C ALA A 115 8.57 12.00 -12.24
N ASP A 116 7.25 12.18 -12.41
CA ASP A 116 6.57 13.44 -12.11
C ASP A 116 6.49 13.70 -10.61
N LEU A 117 6.35 12.63 -9.80
CA LEU A 117 6.38 12.67 -8.34
C LEU A 117 7.74 13.21 -7.88
N LEU A 118 8.84 12.67 -8.40
CA LEU A 118 10.19 13.11 -8.06
C LEU A 118 10.45 14.57 -8.47
N ALA A 119 9.86 15.00 -9.58
CA ALA A 119 9.95 16.37 -10.08
C ALA A 119 9.12 17.39 -9.27
N GLN A 120 8.18 16.94 -8.42
CA GLN A 120 7.47 17.85 -7.53
C GLN A 120 8.43 18.45 -6.48
N GLU A 121 8.29 19.75 -6.21
CA GLU A 121 9.02 20.43 -5.13
C GLU A 121 8.25 20.39 -3.79
N LYS A 122 6.92 20.33 -3.85
CA LYS A 122 6.03 20.36 -2.68
C LYS A 122 4.65 19.81 -3.01
N GLY A 123 3.83 19.65 -1.97
CA GLY A 123 2.43 19.22 -2.11
C GLY A 123 2.24 17.74 -1.85
N LYS A 124 0.98 17.30 -1.96
CA LYS A 124 0.57 15.91 -1.74
C LYS A 124 0.93 15.07 -2.95
N VAL A 125 1.49 13.88 -2.74
CA VAL A 125 1.94 12.97 -3.81
C VAL A 125 1.25 11.60 -3.77
N ALA A 126 0.68 11.21 -2.63
CA ALA A 126 -0.22 10.07 -2.54
C ALA A 126 -1.32 10.34 -1.52
N ARG A 127 -2.50 9.77 -1.77
CA ARG A 127 -3.60 9.75 -0.80
C ARG A 127 -3.55 8.46 -0.01
N THR A 128 -3.53 8.55 1.31
CA THR A 128 -3.58 7.38 2.20
C THR A 128 -5.02 6.90 2.32
N TRP A 129 -5.23 5.58 2.27
CA TRP A 129 -6.56 5.00 2.46
C TRP A 129 -6.56 3.78 3.37
N HIS A 130 -5.40 3.16 3.60
CA HIS A 130 -5.23 2.12 4.61
C HIS A 130 -3.87 2.29 5.30
N HIS A 131 -3.80 2.19 6.62
CA HIS A 131 -2.55 2.31 7.38
C HIS A 131 -2.51 1.38 8.58
N VAL A 132 -1.31 1.17 9.12
CA VAL A 132 -1.14 0.41 10.37
C VAL A 132 -1.97 1.07 11.47
N GLY A 133 -2.83 0.29 12.12
CA GLY A 133 -3.65 0.73 13.25
C GLY A 133 -5.02 1.30 12.89
N ASP A 134 -5.40 1.37 11.60
CA ASP A 134 -6.78 1.69 11.23
C ASP A 134 -7.76 0.52 11.44
N ASP A 135 -9.03 0.75 11.15
CA ASP A 135 -10.08 -0.25 11.36
C ASP A 135 -9.84 -1.53 10.54
N ILE A 136 -9.43 -1.40 9.27
CA ILE A 136 -9.12 -2.55 8.38
C ILE A 136 -7.94 -3.34 8.96
N TRP A 137 -6.91 -2.66 9.44
CA TRP A 137 -5.72 -3.26 10.04
C TRP A 137 -6.06 -3.99 11.32
N ASN A 138 -7.03 -3.52 12.10
CA ASN A 138 -7.43 -4.10 13.37
C ASN A 138 -8.57 -5.12 13.24
N LEU A 139 -9.06 -5.41 12.02
CA LEU A 139 -10.06 -6.46 11.82
C LEU A 139 -9.55 -7.79 12.38
N GLU A 140 -10.41 -8.40 13.19
CA GLU A 140 -10.29 -9.79 13.65
C GLU A 140 -11.21 -10.65 12.78
N PHE A 141 -10.71 -11.81 12.35
CA PHE A 141 -11.38 -12.75 11.45
C PHE A 141 -11.15 -14.18 11.93
#